data_AF-A0A6N7Q4J9-F1
#
_entry.id   AF-A0A6N7Q4J9-F1
#
_cell.length_a   1.000
_cell.length_b   1.000
_cell.length_c   1.000
_cell.angle_alpha   90.00
_cell.angle_beta   90.00
_cell.angle_gamma   90.00
#
_symmetry.space_group_name_H-M   'P 1'
#
loop_
_entity.id
_entity.type
_entity.pdbx_description
1 polymer ?
#
loop_
_entity_poly.entity_id
_entity_poly.type
_entity_poly.pdbx_seq_one_letter_code
_entity_poly.pdbx_strand_id
1 'polypeptide(L)'
;MTFRASRFLAPALLALSVVACGGTVYTSTKTAEPVLIARAESPAEVRAAVIRAMAGRKFSALGEEPGKISARLDKRDITLDVDIEYSGTQYVVKYVRSTGLATKPGPNGEVLVDGHWSGWVRGLKSRIGEELLVPKKEAAETAQREREYQLLLEQHRTAQAQANAQAAQAASQPPQAQPAQGQAPVVIQPVIPVPLPSLPAGGVNVSRSTTKGSQTITCCINGAFYACPSQEAFKKCMSLGPHECTRDASKSCK
;
A
#
# COMPACT_ATOMS: atom_id res chain seq x y z
N MET A 1 19.64 53.77 -47.02
CA MET A 1 20.08 54.20 -45.68
C MET A 1 20.23 52.93 -44.83
N THR A 2 21.32 52.16 -44.97
CA THR A 2 22.61 52.20 -44.24
C THR A 2 22.57 51.79 -42.76
N PHE A 3 23.03 50.55 -42.53
CA PHE A 3 23.91 50.02 -41.45
C PHE A 3 23.59 50.24 -39.96
N ARG A 4 23.52 49.15 -39.18
CA ARG A 4 24.68 48.65 -38.40
C ARG A 4 24.44 47.30 -37.71
N ALA A 5 25.39 46.39 -37.94
CA ALA A 5 25.64 45.17 -37.17
C ALA A 5 26.50 45.47 -35.92
N SER A 6 26.36 44.66 -34.87
CA SER A 6 27.33 44.43 -33.77
C SER A 6 26.89 43.11 -33.10
N ARG A 7 27.54 41.94 -33.21
CA ARG A 7 28.94 41.53 -33.03
C ARG A 7 29.58 41.96 -31.71
N PHE A 8 29.27 41.20 -30.65
CA PHE A 8 30.17 40.88 -29.53
C PHE A 8 29.79 39.48 -29.01
N LEU A 9 30.27 38.39 -29.62
CA LEU A 9 31.38 37.55 -29.13
C LEU A 9 32.01 37.98 -27.79
N ALA A 10 31.68 37.25 -26.72
CA ALA A 10 32.54 37.06 -25.56
C ALA A 10 32.26 35.68 -24.92
N PRO A 11 33.09 34.63 -25.18
CA PRO A 11 33.05 33.41 -24.40
C PRO A 11 33.96 33.60 -23.18
N ALA A 12 33.40 34.07 -22.07
CA ALA A 12 34.09 34.02 -20.78
C ALA A 12 33.97 32.59 -20.22
N LEU A 13 34.86 31.72 -20.71
CA LEU A 13 35.07 30.35 -20.28
C LEU A 13 35.76 30.38 -18.90
N LEU A 14 34.99 30.67 -17.85
CA LEU A 14 35.46 30.57 -16.48
C LEU A 14 35.45 29.08 -16.08
N ALA A 15 36.56 28.41 -16.35
CA ALA A 15 36.82 27.05 -15.88
C ALA A 15 36.99 27.09 -14.34
N LEU A 16 35.86 27.00 -13.62
CA LEU A 16 35.84 26.74 -12.19
C LEU A 16 36.20 25.26 -11.98
N SER A 17 37.49 24.95 -11.99
CA SER A 17 38.02 23.68 -11.51
C SER A 17 37.86 23.61 -10.00
N VAL A 18 36.63 23.36 -9.55
CA VAL A 18 36.36 22.90 -8.19
C VAL A 18 36.99 21.52 -8.08
N VAL A 19 38.27 21.48 -7.70
CA VAL A 19 38.90 20.29 -7.14
C VAL A 19 38.16 20.01 -5.85
N ALA A 20 37.04 19.30 -5.97
CA ALA A 20 36.36 18.71 -4.84
C ALA A 20 37.32 17.65 -4.29
N CYS A 21 38.18 18.07 -3.37
CA CYS A 21 38.90 17.17 -2.48
C CYS A 21 37.83 16.29 -1.82
N GLY A 22 37.66 15.08 -2.35
CA GLY A 22 36.76 14.05 -1.84
C GLY A 22 37.27 13.48 -0.53
N GLY A 23 37.41 14.34 0.48
CA GLY A 23 37.73 13.95 1.83
C GLY A 23 36.65 13.00 2.33
N THR A 24 37.08 11.87 2.90
CA THR A 24 36.17 11.00 3.65
C THR A 24 35.58 11.81 4.80
N VAL A 25 34.27 12.03 4.76
CA VAL A 25 33.55 12.76 5.81
C VAL A 25 33.35 11.80 6.97
N TYR A 26 33.84 12.17 8.15
CA TYR A 26 33.55 11.43 9.37
C TYR A 26 32.49 12.17 10.18
N THR A 27 31.58 11.43 10.79
CA THR A 27 30.49 11.97 11.62
C THR A 27 30.70 11.57 13.08
N SER A 28 30.50 12.51 14.00
CA SER A 28 30.51 12.23 15.43
C SER A 28 29.34 11.33 15.81
N THR A 29 29.61 10.33 16.64
CA THR A 29 28.62 9.40 17.20
C THR A 29 28.04 9.88 18.52
N LYS A 30 28.62 10.90 19.15
CA LYS A 30 28.27 11.36 20.49
C LYS A 30 26.97 12.15 20.53
N THR A 31 26.70 12.94 19.49
CA THR A 31 25.54 13.82 19.42
C THR A 31 24.43 13.18 18.60
N ALA A 32 23.77 12.19 19.21
CA ALA A 32 22.55 11.65 18.61
C ALA A 32 21.41 12.66 18.82
N GLU A 33 21.08 13.40 17.76
CA GLU A 33 20.00 14.39 17.82
C GLU A 33 18.63 13.70 17.89
N PRO A 34 17.81 14.02 18.92
CA PRO A 34 16.44 13.51 19.00
C PRO A 34 15.61 14.10 17.87
N VAL A 35 14.85 13.25 17.20
CA VAL A 35 13.89 13.65 16.19
C VAL A 35 12.54 13.82 16.87
N LEU A 36 12.02 15.05 16.86
CA LEU A 36 10.71 15.37 17.41
C LEU A 36 9.62 14.83 16.49
N ILE A 37 8.65 14.14 17.07
CA ILE A 37 7.45 13.68 16.39
C ILE A 37 6.47 14.84 16.42
N ALA A 38 6.01 15.30 15.25
CA ALA A 38 5.18 16.49 15.11
C ALA A 38 3.87 16.44 15.93
N ARG A 39 3.41 15.24 16.29
CA ARG A 39 2.25 15.00 17.14
C ARG A 39 2.59 13.90 18.13
N ALA A 40 2.14 14.04 19.38
CA ALA A 40 2.28 12.97 20.35
C ALA A 40 1.48 11.74 19.88
N GLU A 41 2.19 10.64 19.68
CA GLU A 41 1.62 9.32 19.36
C GLU A 41 1.78 8.39 20.57
N SER A 42 1.05 7.28 20.59
CA SER A 42 1.29 6.28 21.63
C SER A 42 2.67 5.64 21.45
N PRO A 43 3.41 5.29 22.52
CA PRO A 43 4.69 4.60 22.40
C PRO A 43 4.60 3.30 21.59
N ALA A 44 3.44 2.64 21.59
CA ALA A 44 3.18 1.43 20.81
C ALA A 44 3.13 1.70 19.30
N GLU A 45 2.52 2.81 18.86
CA GLU A 45 2.50 3.22 17.45
C GLU A 45 3.89 3.61 16.96
N VAL A 46 4.65 4.35 17.78
CA VAL A 46 6.04 4.69 17.47
C VAL A 46 6.89 3.42 17.35
N ARG A 47 6.76 2.47 18.28
CA ARG A 47 7.42 1.17 18.19
C ARG A 47 7.07 0.45 16.88
N ALA A 48 5.79 0.37 16.52
CA ALA A 48 5.35 -0.30 15.31
C ALA A 48 5.92 0.36 14.04
N ALA A 49 5.94 1.70 13.99
CA ALA A 49 6.52 2.45 12.89
C ALA A 49 8.04 2.22 12.76
N VAL A 50 8.76 2.18 13.89
CA VAL A 50 10.20 1.88 13.91
C VAL A 50 10.48 0.48 13.37
N ILE A 51 9.71 -0.54 13.80
CA ILE A 51 9.87 -1.92 13.32
C ILE A 51 9.61 -2.03 11.81
N ARG A 52 8.56 -1.38 11.28
CA ARG A 52 8.28 -1.35 9.84
C ARG A 52 9.39 -0.67 9.06
N ALA A 53 9.87 0.48 9.54
CA ALA A 53 10.96 1.22 8.92
C ALA A 53 12.27 0.42 8.91
N MET A 54 12.58 -0.29 10.00
CA MET A 54 13.73 -1.19 10.10
C MET A 54 13.66 -2.31 9.06
N ALA A 55 12.52 -2.98 8.94
CA ALA A 55 12.30 -4.04 7.95
C ALA A 55 12.52 -3.54 6.52
N GLY A 56 12.01 -2.35 6.19
CA GLY A 56 12.22 -1.69 4.89
C GLY A 56 13.68 -1.32 4.60
N ARG A 57 14.51 -1.20 5.64
CA ARG A 57 15.94 -0.85 5.55
C ARG A 57 16.88 -2.02 5.83
N LYS A 58 16.36 -3.24 5.94
CA LYS A 58 17.12 -4.49 6.22
C LYS A 58 17.85 -4.46 7.56
N PHE A 59 17.31 -3.74 8.54
CA PHE A 59 17.74 -3.87 9.93
C PHE A 59 17.01 -5.05 10.57
N SER A 60 17.75 -5.90 11.26
CA SER A 60 17.26 -7.01 12.07
C SER A 60 17.19 -6.57 13.53
N ALA A 61 16.11 -6.88 14.24
CA ALA A 61 16.02 -6.61 15.69
C ALA A 61 16.90 -7.60 16.46
N LEU A 62 17.81 -7.08 17.29
CA LEU A 62 18.62 -7.88 18.22
C LEU A 62 17.92 -8.07 19.57
N GLY A 63 17.15 -7.06 19.98
CA GLY A 63 16.42 -7.05 21.23
C GLY A 63 15.42 -5.90 21.26
N GLU A 64 14.31 -6.12 21.96
CA GLU A 64 13.26 -5.13 22.11
C GLU A 64 12.93 -4.94 23.59
N GLU A 65 13.04 -3.69 24.04
CA GLU A 65 12.64 -3.25 25.37
C GLU A 65 11.59 -2.13 25.23
N PRO A 66 10.73 -1.92 26.25
CA PRO A 66 9.85 -0.77 26.28
C PRO A 66 10.66 0.54 26.18
N GLY A 67 10.45 1.30 25.10
CA GLY A 67 11.16 2.56 24.83
C GLY A 67 12.55 2.41 24.19
N LYS A 68 13.01 1.19 23.88
CA LYS A 68 14.31 0.96 23.22
C LYS A 68 14.28 -0.27 22.30
N ILE A 69 14.76 -0.15 21.06
CA ILE A 69 14.97 -1.28 20.14
C ILE A 69 16.45 -1.31 19.77
N SER A 70 17.11 -2.44 20.01
CA SER A 70 18.47 -2.70 19.52
C SER A 70 18.38 -3.37 18.16
N ALA A 71 19.07 -2.82 17.17
CA ALA A 71 18.99 -3.25 15.78
C ALA A 71 20.37 -3.46 15.16
N ARG A 72 20.47 -4.44 14.26
CA ARG A 72 21.66 -4.74 13.47
C ARG A 72 21.38 -4.58 11.98
N LEU A 73 22.27 -3.91 11.27
CA LEU A 73 22.33 -3.93 9.82
C LEU A 73 23.51 -4.79 9.39
N ASP A 74 23.23 -5.84 8.62
CA ASP A 74 24.24 -6.68 7.98
C ASP A 74 24.27 -6.37 6.47
N LYS A 75 25.38 -5.83 5.99
CA LYS A 75 25.54 -5.46 4.57
C LYS A 75 26.94 -5.80 4.07
N ARG A 76 27.06 -6.94 3.38
CA ARG A 76 28.33 -7.48 2.87
C ARG A 76 29.33 -7.63 4.03
N ASP A 77 30.46 -6.94 3.97
CA ASP A 77 31.52 -6.98 4.98
C ASP A 77 31.32 -5.96 6.12
N ILE A 78 30.16 -5.30 6.15
CA ILE A 78 29.84 -4.27 7.14
C ILE A 78 28.72 -4.76 8.04
N THR A 79 28.96 -4.75 9.34
CA THR A 79 27.93 -4.94 10.37
C THR A 79 27.82 -3.68 11.20
N LEU A 80 26.59 -3.29 11.53
CA LEU A 80 26.31 -2.05 12.26
C LEU A 80 25.23 -2.31 13.29
N ASP A 81 25.57 -2.10 14.56
CA ASP A 81 24.65 -2.19 15.69
C ASP A 81 24.24 -0.78 16.13
N VAL A 82 22.94 -0.56 16.28
CA VAL A 82 22.33 0.70 16.72
C VAL A 82 21.31 0.47 17.80
N ASP A 83 21.16 1.44 18.70
CA ASP A 83 20.06 1.49 19.65
C ASP A 83 19.11 2.61 19.25
N ILE A 84 17.83 2.29 19.15
CA ILE A 84 16.76 3.23 18.82
C ILE A 84 15.94 3.44 20.07
N GLU A 85 16.19 4.51 20.80
CA GLU A 85 15.36 4.92 21.93
C GLU A 85 14.17 5.73 21.41
N TYR A 86 12.98 5.42 21.90
CA TYR A 86 11.75 6.05 21.43
C TYR A 86 10.80 6.35 22.59
N SER A 87 10.01 7.38 22.39
CA SER A 87 8.94 7.84 23.28
C SER A 87 7.75 8.28 22.42
N GLY A 88 6.65 8.69 23.05
CA GLY A 88 5.47 9.18 22.32
C GLY A 88 5.71 10.50 21.57
N THR A 89 6.77 11.25 21.89
CA THR A 89 7.02 12.59 21.31
C THR A 89 8.34 12.71 20.57
N GLN A 90 9.26 11.77 20.74
CA GLN A 90 10.57 11.81 20.09
C GLN A 90 11.20 10.43 20.00
N TYR A 91 12.15 10.27 19.09
CA TYR A 91 13.02 9.10 19.01
C TYR A 91 14.47 9.51 18.68
N VAL A 92 15.44 8.71 19.10
CA VAL A 92 16.87 8.93 18.88
C VAL A 92 17.54 7.63 18.45
N VAL A 93 18.42 7.72 17.45
CA VAL A 93 19.19 6.59 16.94
C VAL A 93 20.63 6.77 17.40
N LYS A 94 21.09 5.90 18.30
CA LYS A 94 22.42 5.89 18.88
C LYS A 94 23.29 4.84 18.19
N TYR A 95 24.52 5.22 17.90
CA TYR A 95 25.53 4.28 17.42
C TYR A 95 26.01 3.41 18.59
N VAL A 96 26.05 2.10 18.41
CA VAL A 96 26.61 1.17 19.42
C VAL A 96 28.00 0.71 18.98
N ARG A 97 28.07 0.02 17.84
CA ARG A 97 29.33 -0.46 17.27
C ARG A 97 29.17 -0.78 15.79
N SER A 98 30.28 -0.90 15.09
CA SER A 98 30.31 -1.39 13.72
C SER A 98 31.59 -2.19 13.46
N THR A 99 31.49 -3.12 12.53
CA THR A 99 32.62 -3.84 11.95
C THR A 99 32.67 -3.53 10.47
N GLY A 100 33.87 -3.31 9.92
CA GLY A 100 34.06 -2.99 8.49
C GLY A 100 33.89 -1.52 8.12
N LEU A 101 33.47 -0.65 9.04
CA LEU A 101 33.52 0.81 8.85
C LEU A 101 34.85 1.37 9.35
N ALA A 102 35.38 2.36 8.63
CA ALA A 102 36.52 3.13 9.10
C ALA A 102 36.10 4.00 10.28
N THR A 103 36.84 3.89 11.39
CA THR A 103 36.65 4.71 12.59
C THR A 103 37.94 5.46 12.92
N LYS A 104 37.83 6.73 13.33
CA LYS A 104 38.93 7.53 13.84
C LYS A 104 38.63 8.03 15.25
N PRO A 105 39.63 8.10 16.14
CA PRO A 105 39.47 8.82 17.40
C PRO A 105 39.33 10.31 17.10
N GLY A 106 38.28 10.92 17.64
CA GLY A 106 38.06 12.36 17.61
C GLY A 106 38.76 13.07 18.78
N PRO A 107 38.83 14.41 18.74
CA PRO A 107 39.61 15.21 19.68
C PRO A 107 39.17 15.08 21.15
N ASN A 108 37.91 14.67 21.39
CA ASN A 108 37.32 14.55 22.73
C ASN A 108 37.09 13.09 23.17
N GLY A 109 37.84 12.14 22.60
CA GLY A 109 37.62 10.70 22.83
C GLY A 109 36.35 10.16 22.16
N GLU A 110 35.75 10.92 21.24
CA GLU A 110 34.60 10.47 20.45
C GLU A 110 35.05 9.52 19.33
N VAL A 111 34.18 8.60 18.92
CA VAL A 111 34.46 7.76 17.74
C VAL A 111 33.84 8.44 16.53
N LEU A 112 34.70 8.93 15.65
CA LEU A 112 34.32 9.46 14.36
C LEU A 112 34.14 8.29 13.39
N VAL A 113 32.93 8.10 12.87
CA VAL A 113 32.60 6.99 11.97
C VAL A 113 32.47 7.51 10.54
N ASP A 114 32.87 6.70 9.58
CA ASP A 114 32.75 6.97 8.15
C ASP A 114 31.33 7.42 7.73
N GLY A 115 31.27 8.29 6.70
CA GLY A 115 30.03 8.91 6.22
C GLY A 115 28.91 7.95 5.81
N HIS A 116 29.21 6.68 5.51
CA HIS A 116 28.19 5.66 5.25
C HIS A 116 27.21 5.51 6.43
N TRP A 117 27.69 5.62 7.66
CA TRP A 117 26.87 5.64 8.87
C TRP A 117 25.76 6.69 8.78
N SER A 118 26.13 7.93 8.47
CA SER A 118 25.19 9.05 8.39
C SER A 118 24.11 8.82 7.32
N GLY A 119 24.49 8.21 6.19
CA GLY A 119 23.56 7.87 5.11
C GLY A 119 22.54 6.81 5.52
N TRP A 120 22.97 5.79 6.28
CA TRP A 120 22.07 4.75 6.78
C TRP A 120 21.12 5.28 7.84
N VAL A 121 21.61 6.05 8.80
CA VAL A 121 20.78 6.67 9.84
C VAL A 121 19.79 7.65 9.24
N ARG A 122 20.21 8.51 8.31
CA ARG A 122 19.32 9.44 7.62
C ARG A 122 18.20 8.70 6.89
N GLY A 123 18.55 7.62 6.18
CA GLY A 123 17.58 6.77 5.49
C GLY A 123 16.61 6.07 6.43
N LEU A 124 17.10 5.61 7.60
CA LEU A 124 16.25 5.02 8.64
C LEU A 124 15.30 6.07 9.24
N LYS A 125 15.81 7.24 9.64
CA LYS A 125 15.02 8.38 10.14
C LYS A 125 13.92 8.79 9.15
N SER A 126 14.24 8.89 7.85
CA SER A 126 13.26 9.19 6.80
C SER A 126 12.14 8.16 6.76
N ARG A 127 12.48 6.87 6.76
CA ARG A 127 11.46 5.80 6.74
C ARG A 127 10.63 5.75 8.01
N ILE A 128 11.22 5.97 9.19
CA ILE A 128 10.45 6.10 10.44
C ILE A 128 9.44 7.24 10.33
N GLY A 129 9.86 8.40 9.81
CA GLY A 129 8.97 9.53 9.58
C GLY A 129 7.80 9.22 8.63
N GLU A 130 8.05 8.49 7.56
CA GLU A 130 7.01 8.04 6.62
C GLU A 130 6.05 7.02 7.25
N GLU A 131 6.58 6.02 7.96
CA GLU A 131 5.80 4.96 8.61
C GLU A 131 4.93 5.47 9.76
N LEU A 132 5.28 6.61 10.37
CA LEU A 132 4.43 7.31 11.34
C LEU A 132 3.23 7.99 10.67
N LEU A 133 3.26 8.24 9.35
CA LEU A 133 2.15 8.83 8.60
C LEU A 133 1.19 7.79 8.02
N VAL A 134 1.64 6.53 7.85
CA VAL A 134 0.85 5.45 7.22
C VAL A 134 -0.47 5.16 7.96
N PRO A 135 -0.49 4.90 9.29
CA PRO A 135 -1.74 4.58 9.99
C PRO A 135 -2.80 5.68 9.85
N LYS A 136 -2.37 6.94 9.80
CA LYS A 136 -3.26 8.08 9.61
C LYS A 136 -3.86 8.12 8.22
N LYS A 137 -3.06 7.82 7.20
CA LYS A 137 -3.53 7.77 5.82
C LYS A 137 -4.55 6.64 5.65
N GLU A 138 -4.25 5.46 6.19
CA GLU A 138 -5.15 4.31 6.15
C GLU A 138 -6.45 4.57 6.94
N ALA A 139 -6.37 5.15 8.14
CA ALA A 139 -7.54 5.56 8.92
C ALA A 139 -8.38 6.64 8.21
N ALA A 140 -7.74 7.58 7.52
CA ALA A 140 -8.43 8.61 6.75
C ALA A 140 -9.12 8.04 5.50
N GLU A 141 -8.45 7.12 4.78
CA GLU A 141 -9.00 6.46 3.59
C GLU A 141 -10.17 5.54 3.95
N THR A 142 -10.04 4.76 5.03
CA THR A 142 -11.14 3.92 5.53
C THR A 142 -12.34 4.76 5.94
N ALA A 143 -12.15 5.86 6.66
CA ALA A 143 -13.22 6.81 7.00
C ALA A 143 -13.84 7.49 5.77
N GLN A 144 -13.07 7.73 4.69
CA GLN A 144 -13.61 8.23 3.43
C GLN A 144 -14.48 7.17 2.75
N ARG A 145 -13.98 5.94 2.63
CA ARG A 145 -14.69 4.81 2.03
C ARG A 145 -16.00 4.49 2.74
N GLU A 146 -16.02 4.57 4.07
CA GLU A 146 -17.23 4.39 4.86
C GLU A 146 -18.28 5.48 4.59
N ARG A 147 -17.85 6.74 4.45
CA ARG A 147 -18.77 7.85 4.10
C ARG A 147 -19.36 7.66 2.71
N GLU A 148 -18.54 7.27 1.74
CA GLU A 148 -19.02 6.98 0.39
C GLU A 148 -20.02 5.82 0.38
N TYR A 149 -19.74 4.76 1.15
CA TYR A 149 -20.65 3.64 1.30
C TYR A 149 -21.98 4.04 1.94
N GLN A 150 -21.95 4.91 2.97
CA GLN A 150 -23.17 5.43 3.60
C GLN A 150 -24.01 6.26 2.63
N LEU A 151 -23.39 7.14 1.83
CA LEU A 151 -24.09 7.93 0.81
C LEU A 151 -24.74 7.04 -0.25
N LEU A 152 -24.05 5.98 -0.68
CA LEU A 152 -24.60 5.03 -1.63
C LEU A 152 -25.82 4.27 -1.07
N LEU A 153 -25.77 3.86 0.20
CA LEU A 153 -26.92 3.25 0.88
C LEU A 153 -28.11 4.20 0.97
N GLU A 154 -27.86 5.48 1.25
CA GLU A 154 -28.91 6.51 1.30
C GLU A 154 -29.55 6.75 -0.07
N GLN A 155 -28.74 6.80 -1.13
CA GLN A 155 -29.25 6.87 -2.52
C GLN A 155 -30.11 5.67 -2.88
N HIS A 156 -29.70 4.45 -2.51
CA HIS A 156 -30.53 3.26 -2.72
C HIS A 156 -31.86 3.33 -1.95
N ARG A 157 -31.80 3.77 -0.69
CA ARG A 157 -33.00 3.90 0.16
C ARG A 157 -34.00 4.90 -0.42
N THR A 158 -33.51 6.05 -0.88
CA THR A 158 -34.35 7.10 -1.46
C THR A 158 -34.96 6.68 -2.80
N ALA A 159 -34.19 6.02 -3.67
CA ALA A 159 -34.71 5.46 -4.93
C ALA A 159 -35.81 4.43 -4.67
N GLN A 160 -35.63 3.55 -3.67
CA GLN A 160 -36.64 2.56 -3.30
C GLN A 160 -37.91 3.22 -2.74
N ALA A 161 -37.78 4.25 -1.91
CA ALA A 161 -38.92 5.00 -1.39
C ALA A 161 -39.72 5.68 -2.51
N GLN A 162 -39.03 6.25 -3.50
CA GLN A 162 -39.66 6.86 -4.68
C GLN A 162 -40.40 5.83 -5.55
N ALA A 163 -39.78 4.68 -5.82
CA ALA A 163 -40.42 3.60 -6.57
C ALA A 163 -41.70 3.11 -5.87
N ASN A 164 -41.65 2.95 -4.54
CA ASN A 164 -42.81 2.57 -3.75
C ASN A 164 -43.91 3.63 -3.76
N ALA A 165 -43.54 4.92 -3.70
CA ALA A 165 -44.50 6.02 -3.79
C ALA A 165 -45.20 6.07 -5.16
N GLN A 166 -44.45 5.86 -6.25
CA GLN A 166 -45.02 5.79 -7.61
C GLN A 166 -45.96 4.59 -7.76
N ALA A 167 -45.58 3.42 -7.23
CA ALA A 167 -46.42 2.23 -7.23
C ALA A 167 -47.73 2.45 -6.45
N ALA A 168 -47.67 3.14 -5.30
CA ALA A 168 -48.85 3.49 -4.52
C ALA A 168 -49.77 4.47 -5.26
N GLN A 169 -49.20 5.47 -5.96
CA GLN A 169 -49.97 6.41 -6.79
C GLN A 169 -50.67 5.71 -7.96
N ALA A 170 -49.99 4.78 -8.63
CA ALA A 170 -50.57 3.97 -9.71
C ALA A 170 -51.72 3.07 -9.22
N ALA A 171 -51.59 2.47 -8.04
CA ALA A 171 -52.64 1.65 -7.45
C ALA A 171 -53.88 2.47 -7.00
N SER A 172 -53.72 3.77 -6.79
CA SER A 172 -54.79 4.67 -6.34
C SER A 172 -55.63 5.25 -7.49
N GLN A 173 -55.18 5.14 -8.75
CA GLN A 173 -55.94 5.65 -9.88
C GLN A 173 -57.15 4.74 -10.15
N PRO A 174 -58.39 5.24 -10.06
CA PRO A 174 -59.57 4.45 -10.38
C PRO A 174 -59.48 4.00 -11.84
N PRO A 175 -59.91 2.76 -12.15
CA PRO A 175 -59.87 2.24 -13.51
C PRO A 175 -60.67 3.18 -14.42
N GLN A 176 -59.95 3.97 -15.22
CA GLN A 176 -60.59 4.77 -16.26
C GLN A 176 -61.18 3.79 -17.27
N ALA A 177 -62.49 3.84 -17.45
CA ALA A 177 -63.21 3.05 -18.43
C ALA A 177 -62.61 3.31 -19.81
N GLN A 178 -61.80 2.36 -20.31
CA GLN A 178 -61.21 2.43 -21.63
C GLN A 178 -62.35 2.39 -22.67
N PRO A 179 -62.48 3.40 -23.53
CA PRO A 179 -63.39 3.30 -24.66
C PRO A 179 -62.87 2.18 -25.58
N ALA A 180 -63.73 1.21 -25.84
CA ALA A 180 -63.47 0.08 -26.74
C ALA A 180 -63.16 0.61 -28.14
N GLN A 181 -61.87 0.75 -28.48
CA GLN A 181 -61.42 0.99 -29.85
C GLN A 181 -60.84 -0.30 -30.42
N GLY A 182 -61.34 -0.64 -31.61
CA GLY A 182 -61.15 -1.92 -32.28
C GLY A 182 -59.70 -2.35 -32.42
N GLN A 183 -59.49 -3.63 -32.15
CA GLN A 183 -58.21 -4.33 -32.25
C GLN A 183 -57.73 -4.33 -33.70
N ALA A 184 -56.61 -3.65 -33.97
CA ALA A 184 -55.79 -3.90 -35.14
C ALA A 184 -54.76 -5.02 -34.83
N PRO A 185 -54.43 -5.87 -35.81
CA PRO A 185 -53.64 -7.08 -35.60
C PRO A 185 -52.21 -6.82 -35.12
N VAL A 186 -51.81 -7.60 -34.12
CA VAL A 186 -50.49 -7.60 -33.48
C VAL A 186 -49.44 -8.04 -34.50
N VAL A 187 -48.54 -7.12 -34.87
CA VAL A 187 -47.32 -7.45 -35.61
C VAL A 187 -46.26 -7.90 -34.60
N ILE A 188 -46.00 -9.21 -34.58
CA ILE A 188 -44.96 -9.85 -33.80
C ILE A 188 -43.61 -9.43 -34.39
N GLN A 189 -42.93 -8.45 -33.77
CA GLN A 189 -41.52 -8.18 -34.11
C GLN A 189 -40.62 -9.15 -33.34
N PRO A 190 -39.69 -9.85 -34.01
CA PRO A 190 -38.73 -10.73 -33.35
C PRO A 190 -37.74 -9.93 -32.51
N VAL A 191 -37.63 -10.28 -31.24
CA VAL A 191 -36.65 -9.70 -30.31
C VAL A 191 -35.27 -10.20 -30.71
N ILE A 192 -34.43 -9.29 -31.19
CA ILE A 192 -33.02 -9.57 -31.47
C ILE A 192 -32.29 -9.66 -30.12
N PRO A 193 -31.58 -10.76 -29.82
CA PRO A 193 -30.86 -10.93 -28.56
C PRO A 193 -29.73 -9.91 -28.45
N VAL A 194 -29.77 -9.08 -27.40
CA VAL A 194 -28.70 -8.14 -27.07
C VAL A 194 -27.50 -8.93 -26.53
N PRO A 195 -26.29 -8.80 -27.12
CA PRO A 195 -25.10 -9.46 -26.62
C PRO A 195 -24.71 -8.89 -25.25
N LEU A 196 -24.55 -9.79 -24.26
CA LEU A 196 -24.05 -9.42 -22.94
C LEU A 196 -22.61 -8.86 -23.04
N PRO A 197 -22.26 -7.83 -22.26
CA PRO A 197 -20.90 -7.32 -22.18
C PRO A 197 -19.96 -8.40 -21.62
N SER A 198 -18.83 -8.60 -22.30
CA SER A 198 -17.75 -9.47 -21.87
C SER A 198 -17.13 -8.95 -20.57
N LEU A 199 -17.19 -9.77 -19.52
CA LEU A 199 -16.50 -9.51 -18.26
C LEU A 199 -14.97 -9.52 -18.47
N PRO A 200 -14.21 -8.66 -17.77
CA PRO A 200 -12.76 -8.58 -17.90
C PRO A 200 -12.10 -9.92 -17.57
N ALA A 201 -11.02 -10.23 -18.31
CA ALA A 201 -10.23 -11.46 -18.24
C ALA A 201 -9.59 -11.65 -16.85
N GLY A 202 -10.40 -12.11 -15.91
CA GLY A 202 -10.05 -12.59 -14.57
C GLY A 202 -11.11 -13.58 -14.08
N GLY A 203 -11.72 -14.29 -15.03
CA GLY A 203 -12.87 -15.16 -14.80
C GLY A 203 -12.50 -16.37 -13.94
N VAL A 204 -13.15 -16.47 -12.78
CA VAL A 204 -13.16 -17.68 -11.96
C VAL A 204 -13.96 -18.74 -12.72
N ASN A 205 -13.27 -19.67 -13.37
CA ASN A 205 -13.91 -20.81 -14.02
C ASN A 205 -14.38 -21.80 -12.93
N VAL A 206 -15.69 -21.82 -12.67
CA VAL A 206 -16.29 -22.77 -11.71
C VAL A 206 -16.72 -24.02 -12.46
N SER A 207 -15.86 -25.02 -12.51
CA SER A 207 -16.20 -26.35 -13.03
C SER A 207 -16.73 -27.22 -11.88
N ARG A 208 -18.01 -27.59 -11.91
CA ARG A 208 -18.54 -28.66 -11.05
C ARG A 208 -18.28 -30.01 -11.71
N SER A 209 -17.39 -30.81 -11.13
CA SER A 209 -17.23 -32.21 -11.51
C SER A 209 -17.87 -33.09 -10.45
N THR A 210 -18.86 -33.89 -10.86
CA THR A 210 -19.53 -34.85 -9.98
C THR A 210 -18.91 -36.22 -10.20
N THR A 211 -17.99 -36.64 -9.34
CA THR A 211 -17.42 -37.99 -9.37
C THR A 211 -17.84 -38.73 -8.11
N LYS A 212 -18.65 -39.79 -8.25
CA LYS A 212 -19.09 -40.68 -7.15
C LYS A 212 -19.71 -39.97 -5.93
N GLY A 213 -20.70 -39.10 -6.15
CA GLY A 213 -21.53 -38.54 -5.06
C GLY A 213 -20.88 -37.44 -4.21
N SER A 214 -19.63 -37.07 -4.46
CA SER A 214 -18.97 -35.92 -3.85
C SER A 214 -18.86 -34.76 -4.85
N GLN A 215 -19.41 -33.59 -4.50
CA GLN A 215 -19.29 -32.37 -5.28
C GLN A 215 -18.04 -31.60 -4.84
N THR A 216 -16.93 -31.80 -5.53
CA THR A 216 -15.73 -30.97 -5.31
C THR A 216 -15.81 -29.70 -6.16
N ILE A 217 -15.66 -28.55 -5.51
CA ILE A 217 -15.66 -27.23 -6.16
C ILE A 217 -14.21 -26.79 -6.32
N THR A 218 -13.86 -26.24 -7.48
CA THR A 218 -12.46 -25.92 -7.80
C THR A 218 -12.26 -24.41 -7.95
N CYS A 219 -11.19 -23.87 -7.36
CA CYS A 219 -10.77 -22.48 -7.49
C CYS A 219 -9.36 -22.38 -8.10
N CYS A 220 -9.11 -21.29 -8.81
CA CYS A 220 -7.83 -21.01 -9.46
C CYS A 220 -7.25 -19.72 -8.88
N ILE A 221 -6.04 -19.79 -8.34
CA ILE A 221 -5.32 -18.62 -7.82
C ILE A 221 -3.93 -18.62 -8.42
N ASN A 222 -3.56 -17.53 -9.13
CA ASN A 222 -2.24 -17.37 -9.76
C ASN A 222 -1.85 -18.55 -10.68
N GLY A 223 -2.81 -19.11 -11.40
CA GLY A 223 -2.61 -20.26 -12.30
C GLY A 223 -2.54 -21.64 -11.61
N ALA A 224 -2.50 -21.69 -10.28
CA ALA A 224 -2.54 -22.94 -9.52
C ALA A 224 -3.99 -23.38 -9.25
N PHE A 225 -4.23 -24.68 -9.38
CA PHE A 225 -5.53 -25.32 -9.19
C PHE A 225 -5.71 -25.81 -7.75
N TYR A 226 -6.88 -25.54 -7.16
CA TYR A 226 -7.24 -25.97 -5.81
C TYR A 226 -8.60 -26.64 -5.80
N ALA A 227 -8.70 -27.76 -5.09
CA ALA A 227 -9.95 -28.48 -4.85
C ALA A 227 -10.45 -28.18 -3.43
N CYS A 228 -11.67 -27.65 -3.33
CA CYS A 228 -12.31 -27.29 -2.09
C CYS A 228 -13.42 -28.32 -1.76
N PRO A 229 -13.48 -28.82 -0.50
CA PRO A 229 -14.46 -29.82 -0.09
C PRO A 229 -15.86 -29.26 0.16
N SER A 230 -15.99 -27.93 0.30
CA SER A 230 -17.27 -27.27 0.59
C SER A 230 -17.37 -25.92 -0.13
N GLN A 231 -18.60 -25.40 -0.22
CA GLN A 231 -18.87 -24.08 -0.79
C GLN A 231 -18.27 -22.94 0.05
N GLU A 232 -18.16 -23.12 1.37
CA GLU A 232 -17.54 -22.14 2.26
C GLU A 232 -16.03 -22.07 2.05
N ALA A 233 -15.36 -23.22 1.93
CA ALA A 233 -13.94 -23.29 1.61
C ALA A 233 -13.64 -22.64 0.25
N PHE A 234 -14.53 -22.81 -0.74
CA PHE A 234 -14.43 -22.13 -2.02
C PHE A 234 -14.57 -20.60 -1.90
N LYS A 235 -15.55 -20.10 -1.12
CA LYS A 235 -15.69 -18.65 -0.88
C LYS A 235 -14.44 -18.07 -0.22
N LYS A 236 -13.89 -18.76 0.79
CA LYS A 236 -12.65 -18.34 1.46
C LYS A 236 -11.43 -18.41 0.54
N CYS A 237 -11.35 -19.42 -0.32
CA CYS A 237 -10.32 -19.53 -1.36
C CYS A 237 -10.27 -18.26 -2.22
N MET A 238 -11.44 -17.74 -2.60
CA MET A 238 -11.54 -16.52 -3.42
C MET A 238 -11.15 -15.24 -2.67
N SER A 239 -11.41 -15.13 -1.36
CA SER A 239 -11.26 -13.87 -0.62
C SER A 239 -9.99 -13.76 0.23
N LEU A 240 -9.51 -14.88 0.80
CA LEU A 240 -8.48 -14.88 1.85
C LEU A 240 -7.30 -15.82 1.54
N GLY A 241 -7.38 -16.61 0.46
CA GLY A 241 -6.36 -17.60 0.10
C GLY A 241 -6.77 -19.05 0.41
N PRO A 242 -6.01 -20.04 -0.09
CA PRO A 242 -6.46 -21.43 -0.22
C PRO A 242 -6.26 -22.28 1.06
N HIS A 243 -6.35 -21.70 2.26
CA HIS A 243 -6.02 -22.42 3.51
C HIS A 243 -6.89 -23.66 3.78
N GLU A 244 -8.11 -23.70 3.22
CA GLU A 244 -9.06 -24.81 3.38
C GLU A 244 -9.22 -25.66 2.10
N CYS A 245 -8.41 -25.39 1.06
CA CYS A 245 -8.47 -26.12 -0.21
C CYS A 245 -7.14 -26.82 -0.51
N THR A 246 -7.22 -28.02 -1.05
CA THR A 246 -6.03 -28.81 -1.37
C THR A 246 -5.53 -28.43 -2.77
N ARG A 247 -4.26 -28.05 -2.87
CA ARG A 247 -3.62 -27.77 -4.17
C ARG A 247 -3.45 -29.06 -4.96
N ASP A 248 -3.97 -29.10 -6.19
CA ASP A 248 -3.73 -30.19 -7.13
C ASP A 248 -2.60 -29.80 -8.09
N ALA A 249 -1.40 -30.30 -7.83
CA ALA A 249 -0.24 -29.99 -8.67
C ALA A 249 -0.28 -30.64 -10.06
N SER A 250 -1.19 -31.60 -10.28
CA SER A 250 -1.34 -32.26 -11.58
C SER A 250 -2.12 -31.43 -12.61
N LYS A 251 -2.73 -30.32 -12.18
CA LYS A 251 -3.58 -29.46 -13.01
C LYS A 251 -3.12 -28.01 -12.97
N SER A 252 -3.19 -27.35 -14.12
CA SER A 252 -2.93 -25.92 -14.29
C SER A 252 -4.17 -25.26 -14.85
N CYS A 253 -4.51 -24.07 -14.36
CA CYS A 253 -5.69 -23.32 -14.83
C CYS A 253 -5.44 -22.53 -16.14
N LYS A 254 -4.65 -23.11 -17.05
CA LYS A 254 -4.35 -22.49 -18.35
C LYS A 254 -5.40 -22.88 -19.39
#